data_AF-A0A7S2PL03-F1
#
_entry.id   AF-A0A7S2PL03-F1
#
_cell.length_a   1.000
_cell.length_b   1.000
_cell.length_c   1.000
_cell.angle_alpha   90.00
_cell.angle_beta   90.00
_cell.angle_gamma   90.00
#
_symmetry.space_group_name_H-M   'P 1'
#
loop_
_entity.id
_entity.type
_entity.pdbx_description
1 polymer ?
#
loop_
_entity_poly.entity_id
_entity_poly.type
_entity_poly.pdbx_seq_one_letter_code
_entity_poly.pdbx_strand_id
1 'polypeptide(L)'
;MLVIPFVYVLKVTLWYGDYSLAFRLLATWLFRSLCGWFTYLPPDPSFLMSIYDLPEFLFCVFGSCEPVQDSNLPFVSFFSGHVASTVIIANHMYMRKYEHYGLALHVLNIFSMIRLLATRGHYSIDIIIGWVVAVYVSNPAERIGRFYSRKGSFRSLVPVNARDAFENFIGIYDVRIASQFDSADALYKLDQQGDNSTAQIASHWAQQNLQDLRREVEKHGIKIREIQNLQKMELIRLLQWAQMRMTELRAEADNRFNLTFREGQPRAEIISQMWNQWNLTMSPISQSDNDNDSNTE
;
A
#
# COMPACT_ATOMS: atom_id res chain seq x y z
N MET A 1 14.95 -24.62 -11.71
CA MET A 1 15.00 -23.79 -10.47
C MET A 1 13.67 -23.17 -10.08
N LEU A 2 12.74 -22.90 -11.00
CA LEU A 2 11.49 -22.20 -10.69
C LEU A 2 10.39 -23.02 -10.00
N VAL A 3 10.52 -24.35 -9.91
CA VAL A 3 9.45 -25.22 -9.36
C VAL A 3 9.11 -24.87 -7.92
N ILE A 4 10.10 -24.76 -7.04
CA ILE A 4 9.88 -24.42 -5.61
C ILE A 4 9.30 -23.01 -5.45
N PRO A 5 9.85 -21.95 -6.08
CA PRO A 5 9.22 -20.63 -6.09
C PRO A 5 7.78 -20.63 -6.61
N PHE A 6 7.50 -21.42 -7.65
CA PHE A 6 6.17 -21.48 -8.26
C PHE A 6 5.14 -22.15 -7.33
N VAL A 7 5.52 -23.23 -6.64
CA VAL A 7 4.67 -23.85 -5.61
C VAL A 7 4.36 -22.85 -4.49
N TYR A 8 5.33 -22.01 -4.09
CA TYR A 8 5.08 -20.93 -3.13
C TYR A 8 4.06 -19.90 -3.65
N VAL A 9 4.17 -19.47 -4.91
CA VAL A 9 3.21 -18.56 -5.54
C VAL A 9 1.80 -19.16 -5.52
N LEU A 10 1.66 -20.42 -5.94
CA LEU A 10 0.37 -21.12 -5.91
C LEU A 10 -0.19 -21.22 -4.49
N LYS A 11 0.65 -21.54 -3.50
CA LYS A 11 0.24 -21.55 -2.08
C LYS A 11 -0.27 -20.17 -1.66
N VAL A 12 0.45 -19.11 -1.98
CA VAL A 12 0.06 -17.73 -1.60
C VAL A 12 -1.25 -17.32 -2.25
N THR A 13 -1.40 -17.58 -3.53
CA THR A 13 -2.57 -17.15 -4.29
C THR A 13 -3.80 -18.01 -4.01
N LEU A 14 -3.66 -19.34 -3.90
CA LEU A 14 -4.79 -20.25 -3.73
C LEU A 14 -5.18 -20.48 -2.26
N TRP A 15 -4.21 -20.59 -1.34
CA TRP A 15 -4.52 -20.85 0.09
C TRP A 15 -4.68 -19.59 0.91
N TYR A 16 -3.77 -18.61 0.74
CA TYR A 16 -3.87 -17.36 1.52
C TYR A 16 -4.80 -16.32 0.86
N GLY A 17 -5.18 -16.52 -0.41
CA GLY A 17 -6.01 -15.58 -1.16
C GLY A 17 -5.32 -14.27 -1.48
N ASP A 18 -3.98 -14.22 -1.39
CA ASP A 18 -3.22 -13.02 -1.69
C ASP A 18 -2.78 -13.01 -3.15
N TYR A 19 -3.46 -12.14 -3.91
CA TYR A 19 -3.20 -11.96 -5.34
C TYR A 19 -2.07 -10.97 -5.63
N SER A 20 -1.52 -10.26 -4.63
CA SER A 20 -0.44 -9.29 -4.82
C SER A 20 0.77 -9.87 -5.58
N LEU A 21 1.22 -11.05 -5.15
CA LEU A 21 2.35 -11.76 -5.77
C LEU A 21 2.03 -12.24 -7.19
N ALA A 22 0.83 -12.80 -7.41
CA ALA A 22 0.41 -13.30 -8.71
C ALA A 22 0.31 -12.16 -9.74
N PHE A 23 -0.27 -11.02 -9.37
CA PHE A 23 -0.36 -9.87 -10.25
C PHE A 23 1.02 -9.29 -10.59
N ARG A 24 1.96 -9.21 -9.63
CA ARG A 24 3.34 -8.79 -9.94
C ARG A 24 4.01 -9.70 -10.97
N LEU A 25 3.88 -11.01 -10.81
CA LEU A 25 4.49 -11.99 -11.72
C LEU A 25 3.82 -11.94 -13.09
N LEU A 26 2.50 -11.91 -13.14
CA LEU A 26 1.75 -11.84 -14.39
C LEU A 26 2.04 -10.56 -15.16
N ALA A 27 2.08 -9.41 -14.49
CA ALA A 27 2.46 -8.14 -15.10
C ALA A 27 3.91 -8.17 -15.62
N THR A 28 4.84 -8.77 -14.87
CA THR A 28 6.24 -8.92 -15.30
C THR A 28 6.37 -9.80 -16.52
N TRP A 29 5.63 -10.91 -16.60
CA TRP A 29 5.62 -11.79 -17.76
C TRP A 29 4.97 -11.13 -18.97
N LEU A 30 3.85 -10.43 -18.78
CA LEU A 30 3.19 -9.69 -19.86
C LEU A 30 4.09 -8.57 -20.39
N PHE A 31 4.75 -7.82 -19.50
CA PHE A 31 5.70 -6.78 -19.88
C PHE A 31 6.89 -7.38 -20.65
N ARG A 32 7.41 -8.53 -20.21
CA ARG A 32 8.46 -9.26 -20.93
C ARG A 32 8.02 -9.68 -22.32
N SER A 33 6.82 -10.27 -22.45
CA SER A 33 6.25 -10.67 -23.73
C SER A 33 6.04 -9.49 -24.66
N LEU A 34 5.57 -8.35 -24.12
CA LEU A 34 5.36 -7.13 -24.87
C LEU A 34 6.69 -6.52 -25.35
N CYS A 35 7.69 -6.39 -24.48
CA CYS A 35 9.03 -5.95 -24.88
C CYS A 35 9.62 -6.88 -25.93
N GLY A 36 9.46 -8.19 -25.75
CA GLY A 36 9.88 -9.21 -26.69
C GLY A 36 9.26 -9.08 -28.08
N TRP A 37 7.97 -8.73 -28.12
CA TRP A 37 7.26 -8.48 -29.36
C TRP A 37 7.82 -7.27 -30.12
N PHE A 38 8.22 -6.21 -29.40
CA PHE A 38 8.74 -4.98 -30.00
C PHE A 38 10.24 -5.01 -30.27
N THR A 39 10.99 -5.91 -29.62
CA THR A 39 12.46 -5.97 -29.74
C THR A 39 12.89 -7.28 -30.35
N TYR A 40 12.79 -7.31 -31.68
CA TYR A 40 13.28 -8.39 -32.50
C TYR A 40 14.76 -8.15 -32.81
N LEU A 41 15.65 -8.83 -32.10
CA LEU A 41 17.08 -8.83 -32.41
C LEU A 41 17.41 -10.16 -33.10
N PRO A 42 18.06 -10.14 -34.29
CA PRO A 42 18.55 -11.36 -34.90
C PRO A 42 19.58 -11.99 -33.94
N PRO A 43 19.42 -13.27 -33.56
CA PRO A 43 20.36 -13.93 -32.66
C PRO A 43 21.74 -14.03 -33.33
N ASP A 44 22.79 -13.94 -32.52
CA ASP A 44 24.16 -14.20 -32.99
C ASP A 44 24.25 -15.66 -33.47
N PRO A 45 24.82 -15.96 -34.65
CA PRO A 45 24.95 -17.33 -35.15
C PRO A 45 25.82 -18.23 -34.25
N SER A 46 26.58 -17.67 -33.31
CA SER A 46 27.33 -18.40 -32.29
C SER A 46 26.53 -18.69 -31.01
N PHE A 47 25.23 -18.34 -30.98
CA PHE A 47 24.35 -18.58 -29.85
C PHE A 47 24.02 -20.06 -29.73
N LEU A 48 24.63 -20.73 -28.75
CA LEU A 48 24.30 -22.10 -28.37
C LEU A 48 22.97 -22.07 -27.60
N MET A 49 21.86 -22.23 -28.30
CA MET A 49 20.59 -22.56 -27.68
C MET A 49 20.74 -23.89 -26.93
N SER A 50 20.43 -23.88 -25.64
CA SER A 50 20.46 -25.08 -24.81
C SER A 50 19.11 -25.79 -24.94
N ILE A 51 19.13 -27.07 -25.31
CA ILE A 51 17.96 -27.99 -25.43
C ILE A 51 17.05 -27.98 -24.17
N TYR A 52 17.57 -27.51 -23.04
CA TYR A 52 16.86 -27.40 -21.76
C TYR A 52 16.08 -26.08 -21.57
N ASP A 53 16.07 -25.18 -22.54
CA ASP A 53 15.29 -23.94 -22.46
C ASP A 53 13.80 -24.18 -22.74
N LEU A 54 12.98 -23.36 -22.08
CA LEU A 54 11.56 -23.66 -21.83
C LEU A 54 10.61 -23.71 -23.04
N PRO A 55 10.94 -23.21 -24.26
CA PRO A 55 10.15 -23.56 -25.45
C PRO A 55 10.45 -24.98 -25.95
N GLU A 56 11.71 -25.42 -25.95
CA GLU A 56 12.14 -26.71 -26.55
C GLU A 56 11.76 -27.91 -25.70
N PHE A 57 11.82 -27.83 -24.36
CA PHE A 57 11.34 -28.91 -23.51
C PHE A 57 9.86 -29.20 -23.75
N LEU A 58 9.02 -28.16 -23.87
CA LEU A 58 7.60 -28.33 -24.17
C LEU A 58 7.41 -28.87 -25.60
N PHE A 59 8.16 -28.40 -26.58
CA PHE A 59 8.12 -28.94 -27.94
C PHE A 59 8.57 -30.41 -28.03
N CYS A 60 9.54 -30.85 -27.21
CA CYS A 60 10.05 -32.22 -27.16
C CYS A 60 9.15 -33.15 -26.31
N VAL A 61 8.41 -32.60 -25.33
CA VAL A 61 7.40 -33.36 -24.57
C VAL A 61 6.09 -33.51 -25.35
N PHE A 62 5.70 -32.50 -26.15
CA PHE A 62 4.45 -32.47 -26.90
C PHE A 62 4.61 -32.71 -28.43
N GLY A 63 5.82 -33.01 -28.91
CA GLY A 63 6.15 -33.23 -30.32
C GLY A 63 7.53 -33.89 -30.53
N SER A 64 7.87 -34.22 -31.78
CA SER A 64 9.12 -34.88 -32.16
C SER A 64 10.33 -34.00 -31.82
N CYS A 65 11.31 -34.53 -31.09
CA CYS A 65 12.56 -33.84 -30.72
C CYS A 65 13.55 -33.76 -31.91
N GLU A 66 13.09 -33.31 -33.07
CA GLU A 66 14.01 -32.86 -34.11
C GLU A 66 14.57 -31.50 -33.70
N PRO A 67 15.90 -31.33 -33.64
CA PRO A 67 16.48 -30.02 -33.38
C PRO A 67 16.03 -29.10 -34.52
N VAL A 68 15.33 -28.02 -34.19
CA VAL A 68 14.92 -27.00 -35.15
C VAL A 68 16.18 -26.26 -35.60
N GLN A 69 16.94 -26.87 -36.52
CA GLN A 69 18.24 -26.37 -36.98
C GLN A 69 18.14 -25.19 -37.96
N ASP A 70 16.96 -24.93 -38.54
CA ASP A 70 16.85 -24.03 -39.71
C ASP A 70 15.96 -22.80 -39.52
N SER A 71 15.37 -22.58 -38.34
CA SER A 71 14.68 -21.31 -38.07
C SER A 71 15.35 -20.64 -36.90
N ASN A 72 15.98 -19.49 -37.17
CA ASN A 72 16.41 -18.53 -36.16
C ASN A 72 15.22 -18.22 -35.24
N LEU A 73 15.02 -19.03 -34.21
CA LEU A 73 13.97 -18.82 -33.22
C LEU A 73 14.31 -17.48 -32.58
N PRO A 74 13.43 -16.48 -32.67
CA PRO A 74 13.75 -15.15 -32.23
C PRO A 74 14.07 -15.17 -30.74
N PHE A 75 15.28 -14.74 -30.41
CA PHE A 75 15.70 -14.64 -29.03
C PHE A 75 15.03 -13.43 -28.41
N VAL A 76 13.86 -13.67 -27.83
CA VAL A 76 13.11 -12.67 -27.08
C VAL A 76 13.77 -12.48 -25.72
N SER A 77 14.69 -11.52 -25.62
CA SER A 77 15.16 -11.10 -24.30
C SER A 77 15.59 -9.65 -24.23
N PHE A 78 14.64 -8.79 -23.84
CA PHE A 78 14.95 -7.44 -23.38
C PHE A 78 15.41 -7.41 -21.91
N PHE A 79 14.96 -8.37 -21.10
CA PHE A 79 15.37 -8.53 -19.70
C PHE A 79 15.10 -9.93 -19.16
N SER A 80 15.92 -10.47 -18.26
CA SER A 80 15.77 -11.86 -17.80
C SER A 80 14.53 -12.06 -16.92
N GLY A 81 13.54 -12.80 -17.44
CA GLY A 81 12.30 -13.12 -16.72
C GLY A 81 12.51 -14.05 -15.52
N HIS A 82 13.51 -14.94 -15.59
CA HIS A 82 13.87 -15.84 -14.50
C HIS A 82 14.41 -15.08 -13.29
N VAL A 83 15.34 -14.15 -13.54
CA VAL A 83 15.88 -13.25 -12.54
C VAL A 83 14.75 -12.41 -11.94
N ALA A 84 13.93 -11.78 -12.80
CA ALA A 84 12.87 -10.90 -12.34
C ALA A 84 11.85 -11.65 -11.45
N SER A 85 11.40 -12.83 -11.88
CA SER A 85 10.44 -13.64 -11.13
C SER A 85 11.00 -14.10 -9.79
N THR A 86 12.27 -14.52 -9.75
CA THR A 86 12.91 -15.01 -8.52
C THR A 86 13.10 -13.88 -7.51
N VAL A 87 13.51 -12.68 -7.96
CA VAL A 87 13.63 -11.49 -7.10
C VAL A 87 12.28 -11.08 -6.53
N ILE A 88 11.22 -11.07 -7.33
CA ILE A 88 9.86 -10.74 -6.87
C ILE A 88 9.42 -11.72 -5.76
N ILE A 89 9.60 -13.02 -6.00
CA ILE A 89 9.19 -14.06 -5.04
C ILE A 89 10.03 -13.96 -3.76
N ALA A 90 11.35 -13.82 -3.87
CA ALA A 90 12.25 -13.70 -2.74
C ALA A 90 11.93 -12.46 -1.87
N ASN A 91 11.67 -11.32 -2.50
CA ASN A 91 11.27 -10.10 -1.79
C ASN A 91 9.90 -10.26 -1.09
N HIS A 92 8.94 -10.92 -1.75
CA HIS A 92 7.65 -11.20 -1.13
C HIS A 92 7.79 -12.17 0.07
N MET A 93 8.66 -13.19 -0.01
CA MET A 93 8.98 -14.06 1.12
C MET A 93 9.62 -13.30 2.28
N TYR A 94 10.54 -12.39 1.98
CA TYR A 94 11.18 -11.52 2.98
C TYR A 94 10.15 -10.68 3.73
N MET A 95 9.22 -10.02 3.02
CA MET A 95 8.15 -9.22 3.65
C MET A 95 7.17 -10.04 4.49
N ARG A 96 7.03 -11.35 4.22
CA ARG A 96 6.14 -12.28 4.95
C ARG A 96 6.82 -12.97 6.13
N LYS A 97 7.97 -12.46 6.61
CA LYS A 97 8.78 -13.02 7.72
C LYS A 97 9.42 -14.39 7.41
N TYR A 98 9.56 -14.75 6.13
CA TYR A 98 10.31 -15.94 5.70
C TYR A 98 11.73 -15.55 5.25
N GLU A 99 12.46 -14.84 6.09
CA GLU A 99 13.73 -14.17 5.76
C GLU A 99 14.81 -15.16 5.27
N HIS A 100 14.99 -16.29 5.97
CA HIS A 100 15.99 -17.29 5.59
C HIS A 100 15.73 -17.91 4.21
N TYR A 101 14.46 -18.19 3.88
CA TYR A 101 14.10 -18.75 2.57
C TYR A 101 14.20 -17.71 1.46
N GLY A 102 13.83 -16.45 1.74
CA GLY A 102 14.03 -15.35 0.80
C GLY A 102 15.50 -15.09 0.50
N LEU A 103 16.37 -15.12 1.53
CA LEU A 103 17.81 -14.99 1.36
C LEU A 103 18.40 -16.17 0.57
N ALA A 104 18.00 -17.39 0.88
CA ALA A 104 18.43 -18.58 0.14
C ALA A 104 18.05 -18.47 -1.35
N LEU A 105 16.84 -17.99 -1.66
CA LEU A 105 16.42 -17.74 -3.04
C LEU A 105 17.26 -16.67 -3.74
N HIS A 106 17.64 -15.59 -3.05
CA HIS A 106 18.55 -14.58 -3.62
C HIS A 106 19.93 -15.16 -3.94
N VAL A 107 20.49 -15.99 -3.06
CA VAL A 107 21.77 -16.69 -3.30
C VAL A 107 21.67 -17.65 -4.49
N LEU A 108 20.61 -18.45 -4.54
CA LEU A 108 20.33 -19.35 -5.67
C LEU A 108 20.11 -18.60 -6.99
N ASN A 109 19.52 -17.40 -6.93
CA ASN A 109 19.35 -16.51 -8.06
C ASN A 109 20.70 -15.97 -8.56
N ILE A 110 21.64 -15.63 -7.66
CA ILE A 110 22.99 -15.20 -8.04
C ILE A 110 23.72 -16.32 -8.79
N PHE A 111 23.67 -17.57 -8.30
CA PHE A 111 24.23 -18.71 -9.04
C PHE A 111 23.58 -18.89 -10.41
N SER A 112 22.27 -18.66 -10.51
CA SER A 112 21.55 -18.68 -11.78
C SER A 112 22.01 -17.56 -12.72
N MET A 113 22.27 -16.35 -12.21
CA MET A 113 22.81 -15.24 -12.99
C MET A 113 24.22 -15.55 -13.51
N ILE A 114 25.10 -16.06 -12.65
CA ILE A 114 26.47 -16.46 -13.04
C ILE A 114 26.40 -17.52 -14.14
N ARG A 115 25.52 -18.51 -14.01
CA ARG A 115 25.29 -19.53 -15.05
C ARG A 115 24.83 -18.90 -16.36
N LEU A 116 23.83 -18.01 -16.33
CA LEU A 116 23.30 -17.34 -17.53
C LEU A 116 24.34 -16.46 -18.22
N LEU A 117 25.22 -15.79 -17.47
CA LEU A 117 26.35 -15.03 -18.00
C LEU A 117 27.41 -15.96 -18.62
N ALA A 118 27.74 -17.07 -17.94
CA ALA A 118 28.75 -18.02 -18.39
C ALA A 118 28.32 -18.77 -19.66
N THR A 119 27.04 -19.12 -19.79
CA THR A 119 26.49 -19.78 -20.99
C THR A 119 26.15 -18.80 -22.11
N ARG A 120 26.49 -17.50 -21.97
CA ARG A 120 26.12 -16.42 -22.90
C ARG A 120 24.62 -16.34 -23.21
N GLY A 121 23.77 -16.87 -22.33
CA GLY A 121 22.32 -16.92 -22.56
C GLY A 121 21.63 -15.57 -22.38
N HIS A 122 22.27 -14.60 -21.70
CA HIS A 122 21.77 -13.24 -21.55
C HIS A 122 22.93 -12.24 -21.48
N TYR A 123 22.71 -11.03 -21.99
CA TYR A 123 23.63 -9.94 -21.76
C TYR A 123 23.53 -9.48 -20.30
N SER A 124 24.63 -8.95 -19.76
CA SER A 124 24.63 -8.37 -18.40
C SER A 124 23.57 -7.29 -18.23
N ILE A 125 23.26 -6.54 -19.29
CA ILE A 125 22.19 -5.54 -19.31
C ILE A 125 20.80 -6.15 -19.07
N ASP A 126 20.51 -7.34 -19.61
CA ASP A 126 19.21 -8.02 -19.44
C ASP A 126 18.99 -8.43 -17.98
N ILE A 127 20.06 -8.78 -17.28
CA ILE A 127 20.02 -9.13 -15.85
C ILE A 127 19.75 -7.88 -15.01
N ILE A 128 20.45 -6.78 -15.30
CA ILE A 128 20.29 -5.51 -14.60
C ILE A 128 18.86 -4.98 -14.80
N ILE A 129 18.38 -4.93 -16.04
CA ILE A 129 17.01 -4.48 -16.33
C ILE A 129 16.00 -5.43 -15.68
N GLY A 130 16.25 -6.74 -15.67
CA GLY A 130 15.36 -7.71 -15.01
C GLY A 130 15.22 -7.46 -13.51
N TRP A 131 16.31 -7.09 -12.85
CA TRP A 131 16.30 -6.70 -11.44
C TRP A 131 15.55 -5.38 -11.22
N VAL A 132 15.78 -4.37 -12.06
CA VAL A 132 15.06 -3.08 -12.00
C VAL A 132 13.56 -3.28 -12.19
N VAL A 133 13.15 -4.12 -13.15
CA VAL A 133 11.74 -4.44 -13.39
C VAL A 133 11.11 -5.11 -12.16
N ALA A 134 11.84 -6.05 -11.55
CA ALA A 134 11.39 -6.73 -10.35
C ALA A 134 11.19 -5.79 -9.16
N VAL A 135 12.13 -4.86 -8.92
CA VAL A 135 12.11 -3.99 -7.73
C VAL A 135 11.22 -2.76 -7.91
N TYR A 136 11.22 -2.13 -9.09
CA TYR A 136 10.56 -0.85 -9.30
C TYR A 136 9.30 -0.96 -10.17
N VAL A 137 9.40 -1.60 -11.33
CA VAL A 137 8.33 -1.60 -12.34
C VAL A 137 7.15 -2.47 -11.92
N SER A 138 7.39 -3.54 -11.15
CA SER A 138 6.31 -4.44 -10.70
C SER A 138 5.48 -3.90 -9.51
N ASN A 139 5.91 -2.82 -8.86
CA ASN A 139 5.24 -2.30 -7.65
C ASN A 139 3.78 -1.84 -7.87
N PRO A 140 3.41 -1.18 -8.99
CA PRO A 140 2.01 -0.85 -9.27
C PRO A 140 1.12 -2.09 -9.42
N ALA A 141 1.64 -3.16 -10.02
CA ALA A 141 0.89 -4.41 -10.18
C ALA A 141 0.63 -5.10 -8.83
N GLU A 142 1.55 -4.96 -7.87
CA GLU A 142 1.32 -5.42 -6.49
C GLU A 142 0.12 -4.74 -5.85
N ARG A 143 -0.03 -3.42 -6.05
CA ARG A 143 -1.13 -2.64 -5.48
C ARG A 143 -2.47 -3.12 -6.02
N ILE A 144 -2.55 -3.40 -7.32
CA ILE A 144 -3.74 -3.99 -7.94
C ILE A 144 -4.05 -5.36 -7.32
N GLY A 145 -3.04 -6.22 -7.16
CA GLY A 145 -3.27 -7.52 -6.52
C GLY A 145 -3.67 -7.43 -5.04
N ARG A 146 -3.16 -6.43 -4.29
CA ARG A 146 -3.61 -6.15 -2.92
C ARG A 146 -5.07 -5.68 -2.86
N PHE A 147 -5.49 -4.87 -3.82
CA PHE A 147 -6.89 -4.45 -3.95
C PHE A 147 -7.82 -5.67 -4.12
N TYR A 148 -7.47 -6.61 -5.00
CA TYR A 148 -8.23 -7.86 -5.18
C TYR A 148 -8.13 -8.84 -4.00
N SER A 149 -7.10 -8.74 -3.18
CA SER A 149 -6.89 -9.56 -1.97
C SER A 149 -7.78 -9.13 -0.78
N ARG A 150 -8.18 -7.84 -0.72
CA ARG A 150 -9.12 -7.32 0.30
C ARG A 150 -10.57 -7.68 -0.08
N LYS A 151 -11.08 -8.77 0.50
CA LYS A 151 -12.48 -9.23 0.40
C LYS A 151 -13.51 -8.09 0.44
N GLY A 152 -14.16 -7.82 -0.69
CA GLY A 152 -15.38 -7.04 -0.83
C GLY A 152 -16.09 -7.49 -2.11
N SER A 153 -17.40 -7.79 -2.01
CA SER A 153 -18.24 -8.33 -3.10
C SER A 153 -17.99 -7.69 -4.47
N PHE A 154 -18.13 -8.47 -5.55
CA PHE A 154 -17.97 -8.01 -6.93
C PHE A 154 -18.84 -6.77 -7.27
N ARG A 155 -19.85 -6.46 -6.43
CA ARG A 155 -20.70 -5.27 -6.49
C ARG A 155 -20.04 -3.96 -6.02
N SER A 156 -18.99 -4.00 -5.20
CA SER A 156 -18.19 -2.80 -4.87
C SER A 156 -17.10 -2.50 -5.89
N LEU A 157 -16.98 -3.33 -6.94
CA LEU A 157 -15.98 -3.21 -8.00
C LEU A 157 -16.35 -2.22 -9.11
N VAL A 158 -17.61 -1.76 -9.18
CA VAL A 158 -17.98 -0.77 -10.20
C VAL A 158 -17.63 0.61 -9.66
N PRO A 159 -16.58 1.28 -10.18
CA PRO A 159 -16.32 2.66 -9.81
C PRO A 159 -17.54 3.48 -10.19
N VAL A 160 -18.13 4.18 -9.21
CA VAL A 160 -19.31 5.01 -9.44
C VAL A 160 -18.96 6.17 -10.38
N ASN A 161 -17.67 6.57 -10.42
CA ASN A 161 -17.15 7.64 -11.26
C ASN A 161 -15.79 7.29 -11.90
N ALA A 162 -15.55 7.80 -13.12
CA ALA A 162 -14.28 7.63 -13.85
C ALA A 162 -13.06 8.19 -13.10
N ARG A 163 -13.28 9.20 -12.26
CA ARG A 163 -12.24 9.78 -11.39
C ARG A 163 -11.80 8.82 -10.30
N ASP A 164 -12.74 8.11 -9.66
CA ASP A 164 -12.41 7.10 -8.64
C ASP A 164 -11.69 5.90 -9.28
N ALA A 165 -12.06 5.53 -10.51
CA ALA A 165 -11.35 4.50 -11.28
C ALA A 165 -9.89 4.92 -11.55
N PHE A 166 -9.69 6.17 -11.98
CA PHE A 166 -8.36 6.71 -12.24
C PHE A 166 -7.55 6.86 -10.96
N GLU A 167 -8.13 7.41 -9.88
CA GLU A 167 -7.48 7.59 -8.57
C GLU A 167 -7.11 6.25 -7.91
N ASN A 168 -7.93 5.20 -8.10
CA ASN A 168 -7.60 3.82 -7.70
C ASN A 168 -6.51 3.21 -8.58
N PHE A 169 -6.54 3.44 -9.90
CA PHE A 169 -5.54 2.93 -10.84
C PHE A 169 -4.14 3.55 -10.59
N ILE A 170 -4.08 4.86 -10.32
CA ILE A 170 -2.83 5.56 -10.01
C ILE A 170 -2.41 5.42 -8.53
N GLY A 171 -3.27 4.86 -7.67
CA GLY A 171 -2.96 4.51 -6.29
C GLY A 171 -2.84 5.71 -5.34
N ILE A 172 -3.54 6.81 -5.59
CA ILE A 172 -3.57 7.97 -4.68
C ILE A 172 -4.43 7.68 -3.44
N TYR A 173 -5.44 6.83 -3.58
CA TYR A 173 -6.38 6.51 -2.50
C TYR A 173 -5.76 5.68 -1.37
N ASP A 174 -4.88 4.73 -1.72
CA ASP A 174 -4.34 3.74 -0.77
C ASP A 174 -3.25 4.32 0.15
N VAL A 175 -2.55 5.41 -0.23
CA VAL A 175 -1.57 6.08 0.64
C VAL A 175 -2.24 6.73 1.85
N ARG A 176 -3.48 7.21 1.69
CA ARG A 176 -4.24 7.85 2.76
C ARG A 176 -4.87 6.82 3.73
N ILE A 177 -5.24 5.64 3.22
CA ILE A 177 -5.83 4.56 4.03
C ILE A 177 -4.77 3.67 4.67
N ALA A 178 -3.67 3.35 3.97
CA ALA A 178 -2.57 2.57 4.54
C ALA A 178 -1.91 3.29 5.72
N SER A 179 -1.74 4.62 5.65
CA SER A 179 -1.21 5.40 6.78
C SER A 179 -2.16 5.40 7.98
N GLN A 180 -3.48 5.39 7.76
CA GLN A 180 -4.48 5.29 8.83
C GLN A 180 -4.55 3.89 9.45
N PHE A 181 -4.46 2.82 8.64
CA PHE A 181 -4.56 1.44 9.11
C PHE A 181 -3.27 0.93 9.78
N ASP A 182 -2.08 1.25 9.26
CA ASP A 182 -0.81 0.89 9.92
C ASP A 182 -0.68 1.57 11.29
N SER A 183 -1.18 2.80 11.42
CA SER A 183 -1.22 3.51 12.69
C SER A 183 -2.17 2.85 13.70
N ALA A 184 -3.34 2.38 13.25
CA ALA A 184 -4.33 1.74 14.11
C ALA A 184 -3.91 0.32 14.54
N ASP A 185 -3.31 -0.45 13.63
CA ASP A 185 -2.89 -1.83 13.87
C ASP A 185 -1.60 -1.90 14.72
N ALA A 186 -0.72 -0.90 14.59
CA ALA A 186 0.40 -0.69 15.50
C ALA A 186 -0.05 -0.34 16.92
N LEU A 187 -1.06 0.54 17.07
CA LEU A 187 -1.64 0.88 18.36
C LEU A 187 -2.31 -0.33 19.03
N TYR A 188 -3.04 -1.15 18.28
CA TYR A 188 -3.71 -2.34 18.80
C TYR A 188 -2.72 -3.42 19.29
N LYS A 189 -1.61 -3.61 18.57
CA LYS A 189 -0.56 -4.57 18.97
C LYS A 189 0.25 -4.11 20.18
N LEU A 190 0.42 -2.80 20.35
CA LEU A 190 1.11 -2.23 21.51
C LEU A 190 0.26 -2.25 22.78
N ASP A 191 -1.07 -2.17 22.64
CA ASP A 191 -2.04 -2.28 23.75
C ASP A 191 -2.07 -3.69 24.36
N GLN A 192 -1.95 -4.73 23.53
CA GLN A 192 -1.91 -6.12 24.01
C GLN A 192 -0.64 -6.50 24.78
N GLN A 193 0.45 -5.73 24.66
CA GLN A 193 1.74 -6.14 25.21
C GLN A 193 1.98 -5.71 26.66
N GLY A 194 1.04 -4.97 27.27
CA GLY A 194 0.94 -4.80 28.74
C GLY A 194 2.21 -4.34 29.46
N ASP A 195 3.11 -3.64 28.76
CA ASP A 195 4.40 -3.23 29.30
C ASP A 195 4.35 -1.75 29.69
N ASN A 196 4.87 -1.35 30.86
CA ASN A 196 4.78 0.05 31.31
C ASN A 196 5.51 1.04 30.37
N SER A 197 6.37 0.49 29.50
CA SER A 197 7.01 1.18 28.37
C SER A 197 6.03 1.52 27.23
N THR A 198 4.98 0.73 27.01
CA THR A 198 3.94 1.01 25.99
C THR A 198 2.99 2.11 26.41
N ALA A 199 2.68 2.24 27.71
CA ALA A 199 1.95 3.41 28.21
C ALA A 199 2.75 4.70 27.98
N GLN A 200 4.07 4.68 28.19
CA GLN A 200 4.93 5.83 27.90
C GLN A 200 5.06 6.12 26.41
N ILE A 201 5.26 5.12 25.55
CA ILE A 201 5.38 5.31 24.10
C ILE A 201 4.03 5.68 23.46
N ALA A 202 2.92 5.08 23.89
CA ALA A 202 1.58 5.44 23.45
C ALA A 202 1.19 6.83 23.96
N SER A 203 1.58 7.21 25.18
CA SER A 203 1.37 8.57 25.68
C SER A 203 2.24 9.58 24.92
N HIS A 204 3.49 9.25 24.59
CA HIS A 204 4.38 10.09 23.80
C HIS A 204 3.88 10.25 22.36
N TRP A 205 3.44 9.17 21.71
CA TRP A 205 2.88 9.20 20.37
C TRP A 205 1.52 9.90 20.33
N ALA A 206 0.67 9.69 21.34
CA ALA A 206 -0.58 10.42 21.51
C ALA A 206 -0.33 11.91 21.75
N GLN A 207 0.67 12.27 22.56
CA GLN A 207 1.10 13.64 22.81
C GLN A 207 1.71 14.28 21.56
N GLN A 208 2.50 13.54 20.78
CA GLN A 208 3.10 14.04 19.54
C GLN A 208 2.04 14.30 18.48
N ASN A 209 1.08 13.39 18.30
CA ASN A 209 -0.08 13.62 17.43
C ASN A 209 -0.98 14.74 17.95
N LEU A 210 -1.15 14.88 19.27
CA LEU A 210 -1.88 16.01 19.86
C LEU A 210 -1.17 17.33 19.56
N GLN A 211 0.15 17.39 19.67
CA GLN A 211 0.93 18.58 19.33
C GLN A 211 0.85 18.91 17.83
N ASP A 212 0.95 17.91 16.96
CA ASP A 212 0.83 18.11 15.52
C ASP A 212 -0.59 18.56 15.12
N LEU A 213 -1.62 17.96 15.72
CA LEU A 213 -3.01 18.42 15.56
C LEU A 213 -3.19 19.86 16.07
N ARG A 214 -2.55 20.24 17.20
CA ARG A 214 -2.57 21.61 17.72
C ARG A 214 -1.93 22.59 16.75
N ARG A 215 -0.76 22.26 16.20
CA ARG A 215 -0.09 23.08 15.17
C ARG A 215 -0.95 23.22 13.90
N GLU A 216 -1.61 22.15 13.47
CA GLU A 216 -2.47 22.20 12.29
C GLU A 216 -3.73 23.04 12.54
N VAL A 217 -4.31 23.00 13.75
CA VAL A 217 -5.42 23.89 14.16
C VAL A 217 -4.95 25.36 14.22
N GLU A 218 -3.78 25.64 14.78
CA GLU A 218 -3.20 26.99 14.85
C GLU A 218 -2.93 27.57 13.47
N LYS A 219 -2.46 26.76 12.51
CA LYS A 219 -2.23 27.15 11.12
C LYS A 219 -3.51 27.61 10.41
N HIS A 220 -4.67 27.14 10.86
CA HIS A 220 -5.98 27.61 10.35
C HIS A 220 -6.46 28.90 11.04
N GLY A 221 -5.59 29.57 11.81
CA GLY A 221 -5.84 30.88 12.42
C GLY A 221 -6.67 30.83 13.70
N ILE A 222 -6.90 29.64 14.26
CA ILE A 222 -7.70 29.44 15.45
C ILE A 222 -6.79 29.66 16.68
N LYS A 223 -6.73 30.91 17.16
CA LYS A 223 -6.02 31.28 18.39
C LYS A 223 -6.94 31.11 19.60
N ILE A 224 -7.31 29.88 19.93
CA ILE A 224 -8.04 29.61 21.18
C ILE A 224 -6.98 29.51 22.29
N ARG A 225 -7.01 30.45 23.25
CA ARG A 225 -6.08 30.46 24.42
C ARG A 225 -6.17 29.19 25.26
N GLU A 226 -7.24 28.41 25.08
CA GLU A 226 -7.55 27.19 25.81
C GLU A 226 -7.16 25.89 25.07
N ILE A 227 -6.55 25.95 23.87
CA ILE A 227 -6.16 24.75 23.09
C ILE A 227 -5.28 23.80 23.92
N GLN A 228 -4.52 24.35 24.87
CA GLN A 228 -3.62 23.57 25.72
C GLN A 228 -4.34 22.56 26.62
N ASN A 229 -5.60 22.81 26.97
CA ASN A 229 -6.37 21.99 27.90
C ASN A 229 -7.42 21.10 27.21
N LEU A 230 -7.52 21.18 25.88
CA LEU A 230 -8.51 20.39 25.13
C LEU A 230 -8.17 18.90 25.11
N GLN A 231 -9.19 18.08 25.32
CA GLN A 231 -9.10 16.64 25.16
C GLN A 231 -8.93 16.25 23.69
N LYS A 232 -8.40 15.05 23.43
CA LYS A 232 -8.13 14.56 22.07
C LYS A 232 -9.36 14.60 21.16
N MET A 233 -10.54 14.24 21.67
CA MET A 233 -11.78 14.21 20.89
C MET A 233 -12.24 15.61 20.44
N GLU A 234 -12.04 16.61 21.30
CA GLU A 234 -12.33 18.02 21.01
C GLU A 234 -11.42 18.55 19.91
N LEU A 235 -10.13 18.20 19.98
CA LEU A 235 -9.14 18.58 18.99
C LEU A 235 -9.44 17.98 17.60
N ILE A 236 -9.86 16.70 17.56
CA ILE A 236 -10.27 16.03 16.32
C ILE A 236 -11.48 16.74 15.71
N ARG A 237 -12.47 17.11 16.53
CA ARG A 237 -13.67 17.82 16.06
C ARG A 237 -13.36 19.21 15.53
N LEU A 238 -12.49 19.97 16.22
CA LEU A 238 -12.00 21.27 15.73
C LEU A 238 -11.29 21.12 14.38
N LEU A 239 -10.45 20.11 14.23
CA LEU A 239 -9.75 19.82 12.97
C LEU A 239 -10.74 19.45 11.86
N GLN A 240 -11.75 18.64 12.18
CA GLN A 240 -12.80 18.27 11.23
C GLN A 240 -13.54 19.51 10.73
N TRP A 241 -13.92 20.44 11.61
CA TRP A 241 -14.52 21.72 11.22
C TRP A 241 -13.56 22.61 10.41
N ALA A 242 -12.27 22.64 10.78
CA ALA A 242 -11.27 23.40 10.04
C ALA A 242 -11.08 22.90 8.59
N GLN A 243 -11.29 21.59 8.35
CA GLN A 243 -11.14 20.95 7.05
C GLN A 243 -12.40 20.98 6.18
N MET A 244 -13.59 21.20 6.75
CA MET A 244 -14.86 21.28 6.00
C MET A 244 -14.85 22.40 4.95
N ARG A 245 -15.62 22.24 3.87
CA ARG A 245 -15.88 23.33 2.93
C ARG A 245 -16.70 24.42 3.62
N MET A 246 -16.55 25.68 3.21
CA MET A 246 -17.26 26.80 3.86
C MET A 246 -18.79 26.65 3.82
N THR A 247 -19.35 26.04 2.77
CA THR A 247 -20.79 25.76 2.65
C THR A 247 -21.25 24.70 3.65
N GLU A 248 -20.46 23.62 3.80
CA GLU A 248 -20.73 22.54 4.75
C GLU A 248 -20.59 23.02 6.20
N LEU A 249 -19.55 23.82 6.48
CA LEU A 249 -19.32 24.39 7.80
C LEU A 249 -20.49 25.27 8.25
N ARG A 250 -21.02 26.11 7.35
CA ARG A 250 -22.20 26.95 7.63
C ARG A 250 -23.46 26.11 7.83
N ALA A 251 -23.67 25.09 7.00
CA ALA A 251 -24.81 24.19 7.15
C ALA A 251 -24.77 23.42 8.47
N GLU A 252 -23.59 22.92 8.88
CA GLU A 252 -23.41 22.24 10.16
C GLU A 252 -23.67 23.18 11.35
N ALA A 253 -23.22 24.44 11.24
CA ALA A 253 -23.40 25.43 12.29
C ALA A 253 -24.87 25.84 12.48
N ASP A 254 -25.61 25.97 11.39
CA ASP A 254 -27.06 26.22 11.41
C ASP A 254 -27.80 25.01 11.97
N ASN A 255 -27.49 23.81 11.49
CA ASN A 255 -28.24 22.60 11.83
C ASN A 255 -28.00 22.13 13.27
N ARG A 256 -26.79 22.30 13.82
CA ARG A 256 -26.46 21.86 15.20
C ARG A 256 -26.62 22.92 16.26
N PHE A 257 -26.28 24.17 15.94
CA PHE A 257 -26.23 25.25 16.93
C PHE A 257 -27.22 26.36 16.65
N ASN A 258 -28.01 26.26 15.57
CA ASN A 258 -28.94 27.30 15.13
C ASN A 258 -28.25 28.66 14.92
N LEU A 259 -27.00 28.62 14.42
CA LEU A 259 -26.18 29.80 14.16
C LEU A 259 -26.22 30.17 12.67
N THR A 260 -26.66 31.39 12.36
CA THR A 260 -26.65 31.92 11.01
C THR A 260 -25.49 32.89 10.80
N PHE A 261 -24.74 32.72 9.71
CA PHE A 261 -23.53 33.49 9.40
C PHE A 261 -23.69 34.30 8.11
N ARG A 262 -23.07 35.48 8.04
CA ARG A 262 -23.10 36.34 6.84
C ARG A 262 -22.14 35.80 5.77
N GLU A 263 -22.49 36.00 4.50
CA GLU A 263 -21.57 35.74 3.40
C GLU A 263 -20.32 36.63 3.53
N GLY A 264 -19.14 36.00 3.50
CA GLY A 264 -17.85 36.68 3.65
C GLY A 264 -17.23 36.61 5.05
N GLN A 265 -17.92 36.07 6.07
CA GLN A 265 -17.29 35.88 7.38
C GLN A 265 -16.09 34.91 7.31
N PRO A 266 -14.97 35.24 7.96
CA PRO A 266 -13.76 34.42 7.95
C PRO A 266 -14.00 33.10 8.69
N ARG A 267 -13.45 32.00 8.15
CA ARG A 267 -13.61 30.64 8.69
C ARG A 267 -13.31 30.55 10.20
N ALA A 268 -12.25 31.21 10.65
CA ALA A 268 -11.82 31.18 12.04
C ALA A 268 -12.89 31.74 13.00
N GLU A 269 -13.64 32.76 12.58
CA GLU A 269 -14.70 33.36 13.40
C GLU A 269 -15.91 32.41 13.51
N ILE A 270 -16.28 31.74 12.42
CA ILE A 270 -17.36 30.73 12.41
C ILE A 270 -17.01 29.59 13.38
N ILE A 271 -15.79 29.05 13.27
CA ILE A 271 -15.34 27.95 14.13
C ILE A 271 -15.28 28.38 15.60
N SER A 272 -14.81 29.60 15.88
CA SER A 272 -14.79 30.16 17.24
C SER A 272 -16.19 30.26 17.85
N GLN A 273 -17.19 30.73 17.09
CA GLN A 273 -18.57 30.82 17.56
C GLN A 273 -19.21 29.44 17.77
N MET A 274 -18.98 28.49 16.85
CA MET A 274 -19.42 27.10 17.01
C MET A 274 -18.80 26.45 18.25
N TRP A 275 -17.51 26.69 18.49
CA TRP A 275 -16.80 26.19 19.66
C TRP A 275 -17.38 26.74 20.96
N ASN A 276 -17.66 28.04 21.03
CA ASN A 276 -18.28 28.64 22.20
C ASN A 276 -19.68 28.06 22.49
N GLN A 277 -20.51 27.85 21.47
CA GLN A 277 -21.83 27.21 21.64
C GLN A 277 -21.71 25.74 22.05
N TRP A 278 -20.73 25.02 21.51
CA TRP A 278 -20.44 23.65 21.91
C TRP A 278 -20.09 23.54 23.39
N ASN A 279 -19.23 24.44 23.89
CA ASN A 279 -18.88 24.45 25.32
C ASN A 279 -20.09 24.75 26.20
N LEU A 280 -20.96 25.69 25.82
CA LEU A 280 -22.18 25.99 26.57
C LEU A 280 -23.15 24.80 26.63
N THR A 281 -23.28 24.06 25.52
CA THR A 281 -24.18 22.89 25.44
C THR A 281 -23.66 21.66 26.18
N MET A 282 -22.34 21.48 26.26
CA MET A 282 -21.71 20.34 26.94
C MET A 282 -21.39 20.60 28.43
N SER A 283 -21.40 21.85 28.89
CA SER A 283 -21.08 22.17 30.29
C SER A 283 -22.14 21.85 31.37
N PRO A 284 -23.42 21.47 31.12
CA PRO A 284 -24.39 21.39 32.23
C PRO A 284 -24.42 20.05 32.98
N ILE A 285 -23.61 19.04 32.63
CA ILE A 285 -23.75 17.70 33.24
C ILE A 285 -22.87 17.48 34.48
N SER A 286 -21.94 18.39 34.81
CA SER A 286 -20.98 18.15 35.92
C SER A 286 -21.30 18.84 37.25
N GLN A 287 -22.42 19.56 37.39
CA GLN A 287 -22.71 20.34 38.60
C GLN A 287 -24.07 20.07 39.28
N SER A 288 -24.91 19.16 38.82
CA SER A 288 -26.21 18.88 39.49
C SER A 288 -26.21 17.75 40.51
N ASP A 289 -25.15 16.95 40.62
CA ASP A 289 -25.20 15.68 41.39
C ASP A 289 -24.50 15.73 42.76
N ASN A 290 -24.02 16.90 43.23
CA ASN A 290 -23.26 17.01 44.48
C ASN A 290 -24.00 17.66 45.67
N ASP A 291 -25.27 18.03 45.56
CA ASP A 291 -25.98 18.80 46.62
C ASP A 291 -27.04 18.01 47.43
N ASN A 292 -27.15 16.68 47.29
CA ASN A 292 -28.23 15.92 47.98
C ASN A 292 -27.82 14.94 49.09
N ASP A 293 -26.56 14.83 49.50
CA ASP A 293 -26.12 13.80 50.46
C ASP A 293 -25.64 14.33 51.83
N SER A 294 -26.13 15.47 52.31
CA SER A 294 -25.77 15.95 53.66
C SER A 294 -26.94 16.46 54.50
N ASN A 295 -28.04 15.71 54.59
CA ASN A 295 -29.02 15.86 55.67
C ASN A 295 -29.84 14.57 55.86
N THR A 296 -29.25 13.55 56.49
CA THR A 296 -29.96 12.54 57.29
C THR A 296 -28.95 11.70 58.07
N GLU A 297 -28.61 12.16 59.27
CA GLU A 297 -28.50 11.41 60.55
C GLU A 297 -27.80 12.26 61.62
#